data_AF-A0A2R6HNP4-F1
#
_entry.id   AF-A0A2R6HNP4-F1
#
_cell.length_a   1.000
_cell.length_b   1.000
_cell.length_c   1.000
_cell.angle_alpha   90.00
_cell.angle_beta   90.00
_cell.angle_gamma   90.00
#
_symmetry.space_group_name_H-M   'P 1'
#
loop_
_entity.id
_entity.type
_entity.pdbx_description
1 polymer ?
#
loop_
_entity_poly.entity_id
_entity_poly.type
_entity_poly.pdbx_seq_one_letter_code
_entity_poly.pdbx_strand_id
1 'polypeptide(L)'
;MVEEAGEFVDTHGFDVLKLKRHVDYPIATNMFVTGFDDVAPAMDPPSVDIILSDHHYWGGLSGNLELDRVADTLDLGVGMHSNSHLGVSMAAMADASTEEWLPNKPIW
;
A
#
# COMPACT_ATOMS: atom_id res chain seq x y z
N MET A 1 2.32 1.53 14.90
CA MET A 1 1.95 0.81 13.67
C MET A 1 3.00 0.97 12.58
N VAL A 2 3.20 2.13 11.94
CA VAL A 2 4.26 2.29 10.92
C VAL A 2 5.67 2.04 11.51
N GLU A 3 5.97 2.61 12.68
CA GLU A 3 7.26 2.35 13.37
C GLU A 3 7.43 0.86 13.76
N GLU A 4 6.38 0.23 14.30
CA GLU A 4 6.40 -1.19 14.68
C GLU A 4 6.57 -2.11 13.47
N ALA A 5 5.99 -1.73 12.32
CA ALA A 5 6.13 -2.48 11.09
C ALA A 5 7.53 -2.32 10.48
N GLY A 6 8.11 -1.12 10.53
CA GLY A 6 9.51 -0.87 10.19
C GLY A 6 10.47 -1.68 11.05
N GLU A 7 10.29 -1.67 12.38
CA GLU A 7 11.12 -2.45 13.31
C GLU A 7 11.00 -3.97 13.06
N PHE A 8 9.81 -4.44 12.68
CA PHE A 8 9.61 -5.84 12.32
C PHE A 8 10.35 -6.21 11.03
N VAL A 9 10.27 -5.37 9.99
CA VAL A 9 11.00 -5.54 8.71
C VAL A 9 12.50 -5.50 8.95
N ASP A 10 12.99 -4.58 9.77
CA ASP A 10 14.42 -4.50 10.12
C ASP A 10 14.90 -5.78 10.83
N THR A 11 14.05 -6.34 11.70
CA THR A 11 14.40 -7.51 12.51
C THR A 11 14.29 -8.83 11.74
N HIS A 12 13.25 -9.00 10.92
CA HIS A 12 12.91 -10.28 10.29
C HIS A 12 13.07 -10.27 8.77
N GLY A 13 13.35 -9.11 8.18
CA GLY A 13 13.34 -8.90 6.74
C GLY A 13 11.97 -9.14 6.11
N PHE A 14 11.96 -9.15 4.78
CA PHE A 14 10.78 -9.49 3.98
C PHE A 14 10.57 -11.02 3.88
N ASP A 15 10.91 -11.80 4.91
CA ASP A 15 10.73 -13.27 4.87
C ASP A 15 9.25 -13.66 4.83
N VAL A 16 8.40 -12.93 5.57
CA VAL A 16 6.93 -13.03 5.54
C VAL A 16 6.33 -12.75 4.16
N LEU A 17 7.05 -11.97 3.35
CA LEU A 17 6.70 -11.57 2.00
C LEU A 17 6.97 -12.70 0.98
N LYS A 18 7.72 -13.76 1.36
CA LYS A 18 7.87 -15.00 0.57
C LYS A 18 6.59 -15.86 0.51
N LEU A 19 5.57 -15.53 1.31
CA LEU A 19 4.28 -16.22 1.30
C LEU A 19 3.65 -16.23 -0.11
N LYS A 20 3.80 -15.14 -0.87
CA LYS A 20 3.27 -15.00 -2.23
C LYS A 20 3.63 -16.17 -3.15
N ARG A 21 4.81 -16.77 -2.98
CA ARG A 21 5.27 -17.90 -3.81
C ARG A 21 4.55 -19.23 -3.51
N HIS A 22 3.76 -19.27 -2.44
CA HIS A 22 3.15 -20.49 -1.91
C HIS A 22 1.61 -20.42 -1.91
N VAL A 23 1.03 -19.37 -2.51
CA VAL A 23 -0.41 -19.14 -2.55
C VAL A 23 -0.84 -18.69 -3.95
N ASP A 24 -2.09 -18.99 -4.30
CA ASP A 24 -2.68 -18.64 -5.61
C ASP A 24 -3.62 -17.42 -5.55
N TYR A 25 -3.54 -16.62 -4.46
CA TYR A 25 -4.35 -15.42 -4.27
C TYR A 25 -3.46 -14.17 -4.04
N PRO A 26 -3.95 -12.97 -4.40
CA PRO A 26 -3.18 -11.73 -4.23
C PRO A 26 -2.80 -11.48 -2.76
N ILE A 27 -1.55 -11.04 -2.54
CA ILE A 27 -1.07 -10.61 -1.22
C ILE A 27 -1.18 -9.09 -1.10
N ALA A 28 -2.02 -8.63 -0.17
CA ALA A 28 -2.15 -7.21 0.18
C ALA A 28 -1.37 -6.88 1.46
N THR A 29 -0.85 -5.66 1.58
CA THR A 29 -0.16 -5.21 2.80
C THR A 29 -0.43 -3.74 3.14
N ASN A 30 -0.58 -3.47 4.43
CA ASN A 30 -0.49 -2.15 5.06
C ASN A 30 0.62 -2.11 6.14
N MET A 31 1.48 -3.13 6.18
CA MET A 31 2.48 -3.33 7.23
C MET A 31 3.90 -3.32 6.66
N PHE A 32 4.17 -4.16 5.67
CA PHE A 32 5.53 -4.30 5.11
C PHE A 32 5.88 -3.24 4.08
N VAL A 33 4.88 -2.59 3.48
CA VAL A 33 5.07 -1.48 2.54
C VAL A 33 4.21 -0.33 3.03
N THR A 34 4.85 0.63 3.69
CA THR A 34 4.18 1.76 4.36
C THR A 34 4.72 3.12 3.95
N GLY A 35 5.84 3.15 3.23
CA GLY A 35 6.35 4.32 2.53
C GLY A 35 7.02 3.96 1.20
N PHE A 36 7.45 4.98 0.46
CA PHE A 36 8.06 4.80 -0.87
C PHE A 36 9.37 4.02 -0.85
N ASP A 37 10.17 4.17 0.20
CA ASP A 37 11.44 3.46 0.34
C ASP A 37 11.27 1.94 0.49
N ASP A 38 10.08 1.48 0.92
CA ASP A 38 9.76 0.06 1.09
C ASP A 38 9.38 -0.62 -0.24
N VAL A 39 9.01 0.16 -1.26
CA VAL A 39 8.47 -0.37 -2.53
C VAL A 39 9.53 -1.18 -3.28
N ALA A 40 10.74 -0.61 -3.46
CA ALA A 40 11.79 -1.30 -4.19
C ALA A 40 12.21 -2.63 -3.53
N PRO A 41 12.44 -2.69 -2.20
CA PRO A 41 12.67 -3.95 -1.49
C PRO A 41 11.55 -4.99 -1.65
N ALA A 42 10.28 -4.58 -1.67
CA ALA A 42 9.14 -5.49 -1.82
C ALA A 42 9.01 -6.10 -3.24
N MET A 43 9.74 -5.56 -4.22
CA MET A 43 9.77 -6.03 -5.60
C MET A 43 10.94 -6.97 -5.91
N ASP A 44 11.91 -7.14 -5.00
CA ASP A 44 13.06 -8.05 -5.21
C ASP A 44 13.22 -9.08 -4.06
N PRO A 45 12.64 -10.28 -4.20
CA PRO A 45 11.73 -10.71 -5.27
C PRO A 45 10.31 -10.13 -5.09
N PRO A 46 9.46 -10.11 -6.13
CA PRO A 46 8.10 -9.63 -6.02
C PRO A 46 7.34 -10.40 -4.95
N SER A 47 6.85 -9.67 -3.94
CA SER A 47 6.32 -10.27 -2.72
C SER A 47 4.95 -9.73 -2.30
N VAL A 48 4.51 -8.65 -2.92
CA VAL A 48 3.17 -8.06 -2.75
C VAL A 48 2.49 -7.95 -4.10
N ASP A 49 1.16 -7.96 -4.09
CA ASP A 49 0.30 -7.68 -5.24
C ASP A 49 -0.42 -6.34 -5.06
N ILE A 50 -0.79 -6.01 -3.82
CA ILE A 50 -1.65 -4.87 -3.50
C ILE A 50 -1.05 -4.08 -2.34
N ILE A 51 -0.83 -2.78 -2.53
CA ILE A 51 -0.47 -1.86 -1.45
C ILE A 51 -1.76 -1.23 -0.91
N LEU A 52 -1.96 -1.29 0.41
CA LEU A 52 -3.08 -0.61 1.06
C LEU A 52 -2.62 0.79 1.48
N SER A 53 -2.94 1.76 0.64
CA SER A 53 -2.62 3.18 0.84
C SER A 53 -3.28 3.75 2.08
N ASP A 54 -2.68 4.80 2.63
CA ASP A 54 -3.28 5.61 3.70
C ASP A 54 -2.70 7.03 3.66
N HIS A 55 -3.52 7.98 3.23
CA HIS A 55 -3.13 9.39 3.12
C HIS A 55 -2.61 10.00 4.44
N HIS A 56 -2.89 9.40 5.61
CA HIS A 56 -2.38 9.90 6.88
C HIS A 56 -0.86 9.74 7.03
N TYR A 57 -0.25 8.75 6.38
CA TYR A 57 1.20 8.49 6.46
C TYR A 57 1.91 8.37 5.12
N TRP A 58 1.19 8.33 4.00
CA TRP A 58 1.78 8.39 2.65
C TRP A 58 2.05 9.81 2.13
N GLY A 59 1.96 10.83 2.98
CA GLY A 59 2.20 12.23 2.58
C GLY A 59 0.94 12.96 2.08
N GLY A 60 -0.24 12.62 2.62
CA GLY A 60 -1.51 13.22 2.25
C GLY A 60 -2.07 12.70 0.93
N LEU A 61 -3.09 13.39 0.41
CA LEU A 61 -3.74 13.01 -0.85
C LEU A 61 -2.76 12.99 -2.03
N SER A 62 -1.88 13.99 -2.12
CA SER A 62 -0.85 14.05 -3.18
C SER A 62 0.08 12.84 -3.18
N GLY A 63 0.46 12.36 -1.99
CA GLY A 63 1.31 11.18 -1.87
C GLY A 63 0.58 9.88 -2.24
N ASN A 64 -0.71 9.78 -1.94
CA ASN A 64 -1.56 8.68 -2.43
C ASN A 64 -1.56 8.63 -3.98
N LEU A 65 -1.67 9.78 -4.64
CA LEU A 65 -1.62 9.86 -6.11
C LEU A 65 -0.26 9.50 -6.69
N GLU A 66 0.80 9.85 -5.98
CA GLU A 66 2.15 9.45 -6.36
C GLU A 66 2.33 7.94 -6.22
N LEU A 67 1.84 7.35 -5.13
CA LEU A 67 1.78 5.90 -4.95
C LEU A 67 1.00 5.23 -6.08
N ASP A 68 -0.13 5.77 -6.50
CA ASP A 68 -0.92 5.18 -7.60
C ASP A 68 -0.14 5.10 -8.90
N ARG A 69 0.62 6.15 -9.24
CA ARG A 69 1.48 6.19 -10.43
C ARG A 69 2.64 5.20 -10.34
N VAL A 70 3.26 5.09 -9.17
CA VAL A 70 4.33 4.12 -8.91
C VAL A 70 3.77 2.70 -9.04
N ALA A 71 2.62 2.43 -8.41
CA ALA A 71 1.97 1.13 -8.44
C ALA A 71 1.54 0.73 -9.86
N ASP A 72 1.01 1.67 -10.65
CA ASP A 72 0.70 1.44 -12.07
C ASP A 72 1.94 1.05 -12.89
N THR A 73 3.07 1.72 -12.66
CA THR A 73 4.34 1.43 -13.34
C THR A 73 4.89 0.03 -12.98
N LEU A 74 4.59 -0.45 -11.77
CA LEU A 74 5.10 -1.71 -11.23
C LEU A 74 4.10 -2.87 -11.30
N ASP A 75 2.96 -2.68 -11.97
CA ASP A 75 1.86 -3.66 -12.05
C ASP A 75 1.34 -4.12 -10.67
N LEU A 76 1.27 -3.18 -9.73
CA LEU A 76 0.72 -3.36 -8.39
C LEU A 76 -0.71 -2.83 -8.30
N GLY A 77 -1.57 -3.53 -7.58
CA GLY A 77 -2.86 -3.03 -7.13
C GLY A 77 -2.70 -2.00 -6.00
N VAL A 78 -3.68 -1.10 -5.87
CA VAL A 78 -3.78 -0.18 -4.74
C VAL A 78 -5.16 -0.30 -4.12
N GLY A 79 -5.19 -0.57 -2.82
CA GLY A 79 -6.38 -0.47 -1.97
C GLY A 79 -6.20 0.64 -0.94
N MET A 80 -7.10 0.71 0.04
CA MET A 80 -7.03 1.70 1.11
C MET A 80 -7.13 1.04 2.48
N HIS A 81 -6.16 1.33 3.33
CA HIS A 81 -6.19 1.00 4.75
C HIS A 81 -6.96 2.07 5.53
N SER A 82 -7.47 1.70 6.70
CA SER A 82 -8.11 2.64 7.61
C SER A 82 -7.81 2.27 9.06
N ASN A 83 -7.54 3.29 9.86
CA ASN A 83 -7.56 3.21 11.32
C ASN A 83 -8.83 3.85 11.88
N SER A 84 -9.02 3.86 13.20
CA SER A 84 -10.08 4.66 13.82
C SER A 84 -9.96 6.13 13.41
N HIS A 85 -10.98 6.66 12.76
CA HIS A 85 -10.96 8.01 12.18
C HIS A 85 -12.31 8.73 12.34
N LEU A 86 -12.32 10.04 12.07
CA LEU A 86 -13.51 10.89 12.11
C LEU A 86 -13.90 11.34 10.70
N GLY A 87 -14.99 12.11 10.60
CA GLY A 87 -15.62 12.48 9.32
C GLY A 87 -14.71 13.23 8.34
N VAL A 88 -13.71 13.99 8.81
CA VAL A 88 -12.76 14.68 7.93
C VAL A 88 -11.88 13.68 7.18
N SER A 89 -11.30 12.71 7.89
CA SER A 89 -10.54 11.62 7.27
C SER A 89 -11.42 10.79 6.33
N MET A 90 -12.66 10.49 6.73
CA MET A 90 -13.60 9.77 5.87
C MET A 90 -13.90 10.52 4.57
N ALA A 91 -14.10 11.84 4.64
CA ALA A 91 -14.32 12.66 3.45
C ALA A 91 -13.09 12.64 2.52
N ALA A 92 -11.88 12.74 3.08
CA ALA A 92 -10.64 12.66 2.32
C ALA A 92 -10.44 11.28 1.66
N MET A 93 -10.73 10.18 2.37
CA MET A 93 -10.68 8.82 1.84
C MET A 93 -11.67 8.60 0.70
N ALA A 94 -12.92 9.07 0.87
CA ALA A 94 -13.95 8.95 -0.15
C ALA A 94 -13.56 9.71 -1.42
N ASP A 95 -13.03 10.93 -1.26
CA ASP A 95 -12.54 11.75 -2.37
C ASP A 95 -11.38 11.07 -3.12
N ALA A 96 -10.37 10.57 -2.38
CA ALA A 96 -9.23 9.84 -2.94
C ALA A 96 -9.61 8.55 -3.68
N SER A 97 -10.75 7.93 -3.34
CA SER A 97 -11.19 6.67 -3.95
C SER A 97 -11.97 6.83 -5.25
N THR A 98 -12.22 8.07 -5.69
CA THR A 98 -12.99 8.33 -6.92
C THR A 98 -12.18 7.99 -8.18
N GLU A 99 -12.89 7.61 -9.26
CA GLU A 99 -12.28 7.28 -10.56
C GLU A 99 -11.49 8.44 -11.18
N GLU A 100 -11.73 9.68 -10.74
CA GLU A 100 -10.93 10.85 -11.13
C GLU A 100 -9.44 10.68 -10.79
N TRP A 101 -9.16 9.98 -9.69
CA TRP A 101 -7.81 9.72 -9.20
C TRP A 101 -7.26 8.34 -9.61
N LEU A 102 -8.13 7.40 -9.97
CA LEU A 102 -7.81 5.98 -10.22
C LEU A 102 -8.38 5.42 -11.53
N PRO A 103 -8.04 5.96 -12.72
CA PRO A 103 -8.79 5.70 -13.94
C PRO A 103 -8.70 4.27 -14.51
N ASN A 104 -7.84 3.37 -14.00
CA ASN A 104 -7.60 2.06 -14.63
C ASN A 104 -7.34 0.88 -13.67
N LYS A 105 -7.62 0.98 -12.36
CA LYS A 105 -7.34 -0.14 -11.44
C LYS A 105 -8.59 -0.98 -11.15
N PRO A 106 -8.53 -2.32 -11.27
CA PRO A 106 -9.60 -3.17 -10.77
C PRO A 106 -9.73 -2.95 -9.26
N ILE A 107 -10.94 -2.62 -8.83
CA ILE A 107 -11.32 -2.58 -7.42
C ILE A 107 -11.38 -4.05 -6.99
N TRP A 108 -10.34 -4.52 -6.29
CA TRP A 108 -10.31 -5.85 -5.67
C TRP A 108 -11.19 -5.89 -4.42
#